data_AF-A0A963DR62-F1
#
_entry.id   AF-A0A963DR62-F1
#
_cell.length_a   1.000
_cell.length_b   1.000
_cell.length_c   1.000
_cell.angle_alpha   90.00
_cell.angle_beta   90.00
_cell.angle_gamma   90.00
#
_symmetry.space_group_name_H-M   'P 1'
#
loop_
_entity.id
_entity.type
_entity.pdbx_description
1 polymer ?
#
loop_
_entity_poly.entity_id
_entity_poly.type
_entity_poly.pdbx_seq_one_letter_code
_entity_poly.pdbx_strand_id
1 'polypeptide(L)'
;MATPEPTRAEPADTPGFGLAVAAEAIYLVNLMLLPGLAFLVLIVLWLRHRHDAPPLARCHLAQTVAGSLWAGVLLIVANGLIVLIGGYQSPHTWVVVVLYFTTCHTTLICFGALGLARALAGRGYVYPLIGRPCDAR
;
A
#
# COMPACT_ATOMS: atom_id res chain seq x y z
N MET A 1 -10.94 -18.99 -43.79
CA MET A 1 -11.68 -19.20 -42.53
C MET A 1 -10.79 -18.68 -41.42
N ALA A 2 -11.04 -17.46 -40.92
CA ALA A 2 -10.21 -16.87 -39.87
C ALA A 2 -10.44 -17.67 -38.57
N THR A 3 -9.38 -18.18 -37.97
CA THR A 3 -9.42 -18.74 -36.63
C THR A 3 -9.86 -17.64 -35.66
N PRO A 4 -10.83 -17.87 -34.76
CA PRO A 4 -11.19 -16.88 -33.75
C PRO A 4 -9.95 -16.55 -32.91
N GLU A 5 -9.62 -15.26 -32.81
CA GLU A 5 -8.57 -14.77 -31.92
C GLU A 5 -8.97 -15.17 -30.49
N PRO A 6 -8.07 -15.78 -29.67
CA PRO A 6 -8.42 -16.13 -28.30
C PRO A 6 -8.83 -14.85 -27.56
N THR A 7 -10.08 -14.79 -27.10
CA THR A 7 -10.58 -13.71 -26.24
C THR A 7 -9.65 -13.59 -25.05
N ARG A 8 -8.81 -12.54 -25.03
CA ARG A 8 -7.95 -12.25 -23.87
C ARG A 8 -8.90 -11.97 -22.70
N ALA A 9 -8.85 -12.78 -21.64
CA ALA A 9 -9.64 -12.56 -20.44
C ALA A 9 -9.41 -11.12 -19.95
N GLU A 10 -10.49 -10.40 -19.65
CA GLU A 10 -10.36 -9.03 -19.16
C GLU A 10 -9.81 -9.07 -17.73
N PRO A 11 -8.94 -8.11 -17.33
CA PRO A 11 -8.39 -8.08 -15.98
C PRO A 11 -9.47 -8.14 -14.88
N ALA A 12 -10.63 -7.54 -15.16
CA ALA A 12 -11.79 -7.50 -14.29
C ALA A 12 -12.40 -8.89 -13.99
N ASP A 13 -12.17 -9.87 -14.86
CA ASP A 13 -12.62 -11.25 -14.68
C ASP A 13 -11.78 -12.02 -13.65
N THR A 14 -10.66 -11.44 -13.20
CA THR A 14 -9.77 -12.08 -12.23
C THR A 14 -10.46 -12.15 -10.86
N PRO A 15 -10.55 -13.34 -10.22
CA PRO A 15 -11.12 -13.47 -8.88
C PRO A 15 -10.46 -12.53 -7.87
N GLY A 16 -11.27 -11.69 -7.21
CA GLY A 16 -10.80 -10.73 -6.22
C GLY A 16 -10.28 -9.40 -6.80
N PHE A 17 -10.41 -9.16 -8.11
CA PHE A 17 -10.00 -7.90 -8.77
C PHE A 17 -10.49 -6.65 -8.04
N GLY A 18 -11.80 -6.54 -7.80
CA GLY A 18 -12.37 -5.35 -7.16
C GLY A 18 -11.84 -5.11 -5.75
N LEU A 19 -11.64 -6.17 -4.96
CA LEU A 19 -11.08 -6.06 -3.61
C LEU A 19 -9.59 -5.69 -3.63
N ALA A 20 -8.82 -6.19 -4.59
CA ALA A 20 -7.43 -5.79 -4.78
C ALA A 20 -7.30 -4.31 -5.12
N VAL A 21 -8.08 -3.83 -6.09
CA VAL A 21 -8.09 -2.41 -6.50
C VAL A 21 -8.55 -1.52 -5.34
N ALA A 22 -9.61 -1.90 -4.63
CA ALA A 22 -10.09 -1.17 -3.48
C ALA A 22 -9.04 -1.09 -2.36
N ALA A 23 -8.34 -2.18 -2.06
CA ALA A 23 -7.29 -2.19 -1.04
C ALA A 23 -6.17 -1.19 -1.36
N GLU A 24 -5.67 -1.19 -2.60
CA GLU A 24 -4.61 -0.27 -3.04
C GLU A 24 -5.07 1.18 -3.09
N ALA A 25 -6.33 1.43 -3.51
CA ALA A 25 -6.90 2.77 -3.49
C ALA A 25 -7.05 3.30 -2.05
N ILE A 26 -7.57 2.49 -1.12
CA ILE A 26 -7.71 2.87 0.29
C ILE A 26 -6.33 3.10 0.94
N TYR A 27 -5.31 2.34 0.54
CA TYR A 27 -3.93 2.59 0.96
C TYR A 27 -3.43 3.97 0.55
N LEU A 28 -3.64 4.36 -0.71
CA LEU A 28 -3.27 5.71 -1.18
C LEU A 28 -4.07 6.80 -0.45
N VAL A 29 -5.37 6.58 -0.19
CA VAL A 29 -6.19 7.48 0.63
C VAL A 29 -5.64 7.61 2.05
N ASN A 30 -5.17 6.50 2.65
CA ASN A 30 -4.53 6.51 3.96
C ASN A 30 -3.23 7.31 3.98
N LEU A 31 -2.44 7.29 2.91
CA LEU A 31 -1.22 8.08 2.83
C LEU A 31 -1.50 9.57 2.57
N MET A 32 -2.51 9.90 1.77
CA MET A 32 -2.66 11.27 1.23
C MET A 32 -3.77 12.11 1.88
N LEU A 33 -4.90 11.50 2.26
CA LEU A 33 -6.12 12.26 2.57
C LEU A 33 -6.64 12.01 3.99
N LEU A 34 -6.78 10.75 4.38
CA LEU A 34 -7.42 10.35 5.63
C LEU A 34 -6.55 9.34 6.39
N PRO A 35 -5.35 9.75 6.85
CA PRO A 35 -4.48 8.87 7.61
C PRO A 35 -5.18 8.37 8.87
N GLY A 36 -4.95 7.10 9.19
CA GLY A 36 -5.57 6.44 10.35
C GLY A 36 -6.97 5.93 10.06
N LEU A 37 -7.90 6.76 9.57
CA LEU A 37 -9.27 6.30 9.28
C LEU A 37 -9.29 5.30 8.12
N ALA A 38 -8.62 5.59 7.01
CA ALA A 38 -8.51 4.66 5.90
C ALA A 38 -7.70 3.40 6.28
N PHE A 39 -6.73 3.52 7.18
CA PHE A 39 -6.05 2.36 7.75
C PHE A 39 -6.98 1.47 8.60
N LEU A 40 -7.88 2.05 9.40
CA LEU A 40 -8.89 1.27 10.13
C LEU A 40 -9.79 0.50 9.17
N VAL A 41 -10.21 1.12 8.05
CA VAL A 41 -10.96 0.44 6.99
C VAL A 41 -10.14 -0.72 6.40
N LEU A 42 -8.85 -0.53 6.09
CA LEU A 42 -7.97 -1.60 5.61
C LEU A 42 -7.85 -2.76 6.61
N ILE A 43 -7.69 -2.47 7.90
CA ILE A 43 -7.62 -3.51 8.93
C ILE A 43 -8.94 -4.28 9.02
N VAL A 44 -10.08 -3.61 8.98
CA VAL A 44 -11.40 -4.27 8.97
C VAL A 44 -11.55 -5.17 7.73
N LEU A 45 -11.17 -4.68 6.55
CA LEU A 45 -11.19 -5.47 5.32
C LEU A 45 -10.27 -6.68 5.42
N TRP A 46 -9.05 -6.49 5.92
CA TRP A 46 -8.07 -7.55 6.12
C TRP A 46 -8.58 -8.61 7.08
N LEU A 47 -9.11 -8.24 8.24
CA LEU A 47 -9.67 -9.19 9.21
C LEU A 47 -10.83 -9.99 8.63
N ARG A 48 -11.70 -9.37 7.82
CA ARG A 48 -12.85 -10.03 7.20
C ARG A 48 -12.48 -10.96 6.06
N HIS A 49 -11.45 -10.64 5.28
CA HIS A 49 -11.16 -11.32 4.02
C HIS A 49 -9.85 -12.12 4.00
N ARG A 50 -9.03 -12.08 5.05
CA ARG A 50 -7.71 -12.75 5.07
C ARG A 50 -7.75 -14.26 4.88
N HIS A 51 -8.86 -14.94 5.18
CA HIS A 51 -8.98 -16.39 5.07
C HIS A 51 -9.66 -16.84 3.76
N ASP A 52 -10.70 -16.12 3.33
CA ASP A 52 -11.57 -16.56 2.24
C ASP A 52 -11.36 -15.81 0.92
N ALA A 53 -10.52 -14.78 0.89
CA ALA A 53 -10.27 -14.01 -0.32
C ALA A 53 -9.48 -14.80 -1.37
N PRO A 54 -9.77 -14.60 -2.67
CA PRO A 54 -8.93 -15.05 -3.75
C PRO A 54 -7.48 -14.56 -3.60
N PRO A 55 -6.50 -15.30 -4.14
CA PRO A 55 -5.07 -15.05 -3.90
C PRO A 55 -4.63 -13.64 -4.32
N LEU A 56 -5.19 -13.10 -5.41
CA LEU A 56 -4.94 -11.72 -5.85
C LEU A 56 -5.31 -10.70 -4.77
N ALA A 57 -6.56 -10.74 -4.29
CA ALA A 57 -7.05 -9.82 -3.28
C ALA A 57 -6.30 -9.97 -1.96
N ARG A 58 -6.03 -11.21 -1.53
CA ARG A 58 -5.30 -11.50 -0.30
C ARG A 58 -3.87 -10.92 -0.34
N CYS A 59 -3.21 -11.01 -1.49
CA CYS A 59 -1.88 -10.45 -1.73
C CYS A 59 -1.86 -8.92 -1.56
N HIS A 60 -2.70 -8.20 -2.31
CA HIS A 60 -2.77 -6.74 -2.24
C HIS A 60 -3.22 -6.25 -0.85
N LEU A 61 -4.18 -6.92 -0.22
CA LEU A 61 -4.67 -6.55 1.11
C LEU A 61 -3.61 -6.73 2.21
N ALA A 62 -2.80 -7.79 2.14
CA ALA A 62 -1.68 -7.98 3.06
C ALA A 62 -0.59 -6.91 2.88
N GLN A 63 -0.35 -6.48 1.65
CA GLN A 63 0.66 -5.48 1.32
C GLN A 63 0.27 -4.07 1.72
N THR A 64 -0.97 -3.69 1.48
CA THR A 64 -1.49 -2.38 1.87
C THR A 64 -1.52 -2.21 3.38
N VAL A 65 -1.83 -3.29 4.13
CA VAL A 65 -1.70 -3.31 5.59
C VAL A 65 -0.24 -3.20 6.02
N ALA A 66 0.67 -4.01 5.45
CA ALA A 66 2.09 -3.94 5.78
C ALA A 66 2.70 -2.57 5.46
N GLY A 67 2.39 -2.01 4.29
CA GLY A 67 2.83 -0.69 3.87
C GLY A 67 2.29 0.42 4.77
N SER A 68 1.05 0.29 5.26
CA SER A 68 0.49 1.25 6.22
C SER A 68 1.16 1.16 7.59
N LEU A 69 1.55 -0.04 8.04
CA LEU A 69 2.34 -0.21 9.26
C LEU A 69 3.72 0.43 9.12
N TRP A 70 4.40 0.26 7.98
CA TRP A 70 5.65 0.96 7.69
C TRP A 70 5.50 2.48 7.67
N ALA A 71 4.39 3.01 7.14
CA ALA A 71 4.08 4.43 7.24
C ALA A 71 3.92 4.90 8.70
N GLY A 72 3.33 4.07 9.56
CA GLY A 72 3.26 4.32 11.01
C GLY A 72 4.65 4.32 11.68
N VAL A 73 5.50 3.33 11.35
CA VAL A 73 6.88 3.29 11.83
C VAL A 73 7.65 4.54 11.39
N LEU A 74 7.47 4.99 10.14
CA LEU A 74 8.08 6.20 9.61
C LEU A 74 7.73 7.43 10.46
N LEU A 75 6.47 7.57 10.88
CA LEU A 75 6.03 8.67 11.77
C LEU A 75 6.69 8.61 13.14
N ILE A 76 6.82 7.41 13.72
CA ILE A 76 7.49 7.21 15.01
C ILE A 76 8.97 7.61 14.90
N VAL A 77 9.66 7.15 13.85
CA VAL A 77 11.08 7.48 13.61
C VAL A 77 11.27 8.98 13.40
N ALA A 78 10.39 9.64 12.62
CA ALA A 78 10.46 11.08 12.41
C ALA A 78 10.33 11.86 13.73
N ASN A 79 9.40 11.47 14.62
CA ASN A 79 9.28 12.10 15.94
C ASN A 79 10.48 11.80 16.85
N GLY A 80 11.02 10.58 16.81
CA GLY A 80 12.25 10.25 17.53
C GLY A 80 13.44 11.11 17.09
N LEU A 81 13.54 11.40 15.79
CA LEU A 81 14.56 12.27 15.23
C LEU A 81 14.43 13.71 15.73
N ILE A 82 13.20 14.21 15.91
CA ILE A 82 12.95 15.53 16.52
C ILE A 82 13.54 15.58 17.93
N VAL A 83 13.24 14.57 18.75
CA VAL A 83 13.71 14.51 20.14
C VAL A 83 15.23 14.41 20.21
N LEU A 84 15.87 13.66 19.30
CA LEU A 84 17.32 13.42 19.33
C LEU A 84 18.16 14.62 18.86
N ILE A 85 17.71 15.35 17.83
CA ILE A 85 18.54 16.39 17.19
C ILE A 85 18.49 17.74 17.93
N GLY A 86 17.36 18.11 18.52
CA GLY A 86 17.24 19.45 19.13
C GLY A 86 15.85 19.87 19.60
N GLY A 87 14.87 18.96 19.55
CA GLY A 87 13.49 19.24 19.95
C GLY A 87 12.72 20.11 18.96
N TYR A 88 11.43 20.31 19.25
CA TYR A 88 10.49 20.98 18.34
C TYR A 88 10.75 22.48 18.11
N GLN A 89 11.63 23.10 18.90
CA GLN A 89 11.90 24.55 18.83
C GLN A 89 13.02 24.90 17.84
N SER A 90 13.78 23.91 17.38
CA SER A 90 14.98 24.15 16.60
C SER A 90 14.72 24.11 15.08
N PRO A 91 15.04 25.17 14.31
CA PRO A 91 14.78 25.20 12.86
C PRO A 91 15.49 24.11 12.06
N HIS A 92 16.73 23.75 12.42
CA HIS A 92 17.48 22.71 11.70
C HIS A 92 16.86 21.32 11.88
N THR A 93 16.20 21.07 13.02
CA THR A 93 15.49 19.82 13.28
C THR A 93 14.33 19.66 12.29
N TRP A 94 13.58 20.73 12.03
CA TRP A 94 12.51 20.73 11.04
C TRP A 94 13.00 20.49 9.62
N VAL A 95 14.14 21.08 9.21
CA VAL A 95 14.72 20.84 7.88
C VAL A 95 15.01 19.35 7.67
N VAL A 96 15.68 18.72 8.63
CA VAL A 96 16.02 17.28 8.55
C VAL A 96 14.76 16.42 8.53
N VAL A 97 13.81 16.70 9.43
CA VAL A 97 12.59 15.90 9.58
C VAL A 97 11.69 16.01 8.35
N VAL A 98 11.52 17.21 7.79
CA VAL A 98 10.73 17.42 6.56
C VAL A 98 11.39 16.68 5.39
N LEU A 99 12.70 16.81 5.20
CA LEU A 99 13.40 16.13 4.10
C LEU A 99 13.30 14.61 4.23
N TYR A 100 13.51 14.07 5.44
CA TYR A 100 13.38 12.66 5.73
C TYR A 100 11.96 12.15 5.47
N PHE A 101 10.96 12.79 6.09
CA PHE A 101 9.58 12.36 6.00
C PHE A 101 9.08 12.42 4.56
N THR A 102 9.30 13.52 3.85
CA THR A 102 8.82 13.67 2.45
C THR A 102 9.45 12.63 1.53
N THR A 103 10.76 12.42 1.58
CA THR A 103 11.45 11.44 0.72
C THR A 103 10.95 10.01 0.94
N CYS A 104 10.85 9.59 2.20
CA CYS A 104 10.35 8.26 2.55
C CYS A 104 8.85 8.12 2.24
N HIS A 105 8.05 9.14 2.53
CA HIS A 105 6.61 9.15 2.28
C HIS A 105 6.28 9.09 0.80
N THR A 106 6.96 9.87 -0.04
CA THR A 106 6.80 9.82 -1.50
C THR A 106 7.14 8.44 -2.04
N THR A 107 8.17 7.79 -1.50
CA THR A 107 8.53 6.41 -1.88
C THR A 107 7.38 5.44 -1.59
N LEU A 108 6.72 5.55 -0.43
CA LEU A 108 5.55 4.73 -0.08
C LEU A 108 4.36 5.01 -1.01
N ILE A 109 4.11 6.27 -1.36
CA ILE A 109 3.09 6.63 -2.36
C ILE A 109 3.41 5.97 -3.71
N CYS A 110 4.66 6.01 -4.17
CA CYS A 110 5.07 5.35 -5.41
C CYS A 110 4.82 3.84 -5.37
N PHE A 111 5.11 3.17 -4.25
CA PHE A 111 4.80 1.75 -4.10
C PHE A 111 3.30 1.47 -4.16
N GLY A 112 2.47 2.30 -3.53
CA GLY A 112 1.01 2.21 -3.64
C GLY A 112 0.49 2.45 -5.06
N ALA A 113 1.05 3.42 -5.79
CA ALA A 113 0.68 3.68 -7.17
C ALA A 113 1.04 2.49 -8.09
N LEU A 114 2.21 1.88 -7.88
CA LEU A 114 2.62 0.67 -8.60
C LEU A 114 1.74 -0.54 -8.23
N GLY A 115 1.38 -0.69 -6.95
CA GLY A 115 0.45 -1.70 -6.47
C GLY A 115 -0.93 -1.57 -7.11
N LEU A 116 -1.49 -0.36 -7.11
CA LEU A 116 -2.76 -0.06 -7.78
C LEU A 116 -2.70 -0.34 -9.28
N ALA A 117 -1.65 0.09 -9.96
CA ALA A 117 -1.47 -0.17 -11.39
C ALA A 117 -1.43 -1.68 -11.70
N ARG A 118 -0.81 -2.48 -10.82
CA ARG A 118 -0.78 -3.94 -10.93
C ARG A 118 -2.13 -4.59 -10.63
N ALA A 119 -2.84 -4.10 -9.61
CA ALA A 119 -4.20 -4.55 -9.29
C ALA A 119 -5.16 -4.29 -10.47
N LEU A 120 -5.09 -3.11 -11.09
CA LEU A 120 -5.85 -2.76 -12.30
C LEU A 120 -5.50 -3.64 -13.50
N ALA A 121 -4.29 -4.20 -13.55
CA ALA A 121 -3.88 -5.18 -14.56
C ALA A 121 -4.23 -6.64 -14.18
N GLY A 122 -4.92 -6.87 -13.07
CA GLY A 122 -5.27 -8.22 -12.59
C GLY A 122 -4.06 -9.04 -12.15
N ARG A 123 -2.93 -8.39 -11.82
CA ARG A 123 -1.68 -9.06 -11.45
C ARG A 123 -1.33 -8.77 -10.00
N GLY A 124 -0.86 -9.80 -9.31
CA GLY A 124 -0.20 -9.63 -8.03
C GLY A 124 1.02 -8.72 -8.15
N TYR A 125 1.28 -7.97 -7.09
CA TYR A 125 2.49 -7.18 -6.91
C TYR A 125 3.10 -7.54 -5.57
N VAL A 126 4.38 -7.25 -5.36
CA VAL A 126 5.01 -7.26 -4.03
C VAL A 126 5.80 -5.98 -3.90
N TYR A 127 5.44 -5.18 -2.90
CA TYR A 127 6.15 -3.93 -2.63
C TYR A 127 7.64 -4.22 -2.40
N PRO A 128 8.55 -3.54 -3.10
CA PRO A 128 9.96 -3.74 -2.89
C PRO A 128 10.32 -3.34 -1.44
N LEU A 129 11.17 -4.14 -0.80
CA LEU A 129 11.69 -3.98 0.58
C LEU A 129 10.69 -4.20 1.72
N ILE A 130 9.41 -3.84 1.56
CA ILE A 130 8.41 -3.87 2.65
C ILE A 130 7.29 -4.89 2.45
N GLY A 131 7.16 -5.46 1.25
CA GLY A 131 6.09 -6.38 0.89
C GLY A 131 6.28 -7.76 1.49
N ARG A 132 5.16 -8.41 1.84
CA ARG A 132 5.14 -9.85 2.18
C ARG A 132 5.03 -10.68 0.90
N PRO A 133 5.70 -11.84 0.81
CA PRO A 133 5.53 -12.78 -0.30
C PRO A 133 4.06 -13.16 -0.44
N CYS A 134 3.55 -13.18 -1.66
CA CYS A 134 2.20 -13.62 -1.94
C CYS A 134 2.19 -15.11 -2.23
N ASP A 135 1.42 -15.87 -1.45
CA ASP A 135 1.24 -17.29 -1.68
C ASP A 135 0.50 -17.52 -3.01
N ALA A 136 1.16 -18.20 -3.94
CA ALA A 136 0.62 -18.59 -5.25
C ALA A 136 -0.26 -19.86 -5.16
N ARG A 137 -1.10 -19.96 -4.12
CA ARG A 137 -1.94 -21.13 -3.86
C ARG A 137 -3.41 -20.82 -4.06
#